data_AF-A0A4Q3SR13-F1
#
_entry.id   AF-A0A4Q3SR13-F1
#
_cell.length_a   1.000
_cell.length_b   1.000
_cell.length_c   1.000
_cell.angle_alpha   90.00
_cell.angle_beta   90.00
_cell.angle_gamma   90.00
#
_symmetry.space_group_name_H-M   'P 1'
#
loop_
_entity.id
_entity.type
_entity.pdbx_description
1 polymer ?
#
loop_
_entity_poly.entity_id
_entity_poly.type
_entity_poly.pdbx_seq_one_letter_code
_entity_poly.pdbx_strand_id
1 'polypeptide(L)'
;FGTPVAGAVFALEVLTVGRVNYEALIPCLIAALIGDWSCHAWGIEHTLYTVHFQAPGGKYGLDPLLLIKVAIAGVAFGLVSLLFSEAQHRLSATLKRLVPYGPLRPLLGGLAIIGLVYLFQTRAYLGLGVWSPNPADPTILGFFSADRIDSWSWLLKILFTVVTLSAGFKGGEVTPLFFIGAALGHALSGLLGGPTDLFAALGFVAVFAGAANTPLACTLMGIELFGGEHTVYIAVACFTAYLCSGHSGIYLSQRLGVPKTADVQSPPDLALRQVRELRLSATPSSRPSKPLTKKVRP
;
A
#
# COMPACT_ATOMS: atom_id res chain seq x y z
N PHE A 1 -11.33 -9.72 6.71
CA PHE A 1 -11.76 -8.59 5.86
C PHE A 1 -13.04 -8.93 5.08
N GLY A 2 -13.60 -10.14 5.19
CA GLY A 2 -14.75 -10.54 4.38
C GLY A 2 -14.41 -10.93 2.95
N THR A 3 -13.14 -11.30 2.70
CA THR A 3 -12.60 -11.50 1.34
C THR A 3 -11.83 -12.82 1.28
N PRO A 4 -12.52 -13.98 1.43
CA PRO A 4 -11.86 -15.28 1.50
C PRO A 4 -11.09 -15.63 0.23
N VAL A 5 -11.60 -15.32 -0.97
CA VAL A 5 -10.93 -15.65 -2.23
C VAL A 5 -9.66 -14.83 -2.39
N ALA A 6 -9.73 -13.53 -2.10
CA ALA A 6 -8.56 -12.66 -2.09
C ALA A 6 -7.53 -13.10 -1.05
N GLY A 7 -7.96 -13.50 0.14
CA GLY A 7 -7.09 -14.00 1.21
C GLY A 7 -6.34 -15.26 0.80
N ALA A 8 -7.01 -16.19 0.13
CA ALA A 8 -6.38 -17.40 -0.39
C ALA A 8 -5.29 -17.09 -1.42
N VAL A 9 -5.58 -16.24 -2.40
CA VAL A 9 -4.62 -15.86 -3.44
C VAL A 9 -3.48 -15.00 -2.87
N PHE A 10 -3.77 -14.10 -1.93
CA PHE A 10 -2.76 -13.29 -1.25
C PHE A 10 -1.69 -14.17 -0.57
N ALA A 11 -2.11 -15.23 0.11
CA ALA A 11 -1.19 -16.15 0.78
C ALA A 11 -0.19 -16.82 -0.19
N LEU A 12 -0.59 -17.03 -1.45
CA LEU A 12 0.26 -17.62 -2.49
C LEU A 12 1.14 -16.57 -3.17
N GLU A 13 0.58 -15.40 -3.46
CA GLU A 13 1.22 -14.34 -4.25
C GLU A 13 2.22 -13.53 -3.41
N VAL A 14 1.96 -13.32 -2.12
CA VAL A 14 2.79 -12.45 -1.26
C VAL A 14 4.19 -13.03 -1.02
N LEU A 15 4.39 -14.34 -1.12
CA LEU A 15 5.67 -14.96 -0.77
C LEU A 15 6.78 -14.65 -1.77
N THR A 16 6.44 -14.68 -3.07
CA THR A 16 7.39 -14.52 -4.17
C THR A 16 6.83 -13.57 -5.22
N VAL A 17 7.45 -12.40 -5.34
CA VAL A 17 7.05 -11.39 -6.32
C VAL A 17 7.17 -11.96 -7.72
N GLY A 18 6.05 -11.94 -8.45
CA GLY A 18 5.94 -12.41 -9.83
C GLY A 18 5.82 -13.93 -10.02
N ARG A 19 5.63 -14.72 -8.95
CA ARG A 19 5.40 -16.17 -9.04
C ARG A 19 4.33 -16.62 -8.04
N VAL A 20 3.36 -17.40 -8.50
CA VAL A 20 2.33 -18.03 -7.66
C VAL A 20 2.57 -19.53 -7.62
N ASN A 21 2.68 -20.12 -6.41
CA ASN A 21 2.75 -21.58 -6.25
C ASN A 21 1.33 -22.14 -6.11
N TYR A 22 0.90 -22.97 -7.06
CA TYR A 22 -0.43 -23.57 -7.10
C TYR A 22 -0.57 -24.82 -6.21
N GLU A 23 0.53 -25.40 -5.72
CA GLU A 23 0.48 -26.59 -4.85
C GLU A 23 -0.38 -26.37 -3.59
N ALA A 24 -0.34 -25.16 -3.04
CA ALA A 24 -1.08 -24.78 -1.84
C ALA A 24 -2.45 -24.12 -2.14
N LEU A 25 -2.91 -24.08 -3.39
CA LEU A 25 -4.14 -23.36 -3.75
C LEU A 25 -5.37 -23.87 -2.99
N ILE A 26 -5.61 -25.18 -3.04
CA ILE A 26 -6.76 -25.81 -2.39
C ILE A 26 -6.72 -25.64 -0.86
N PRO A 27 -5.62 -25.97 -0.14
CA PRO A 27 -5.58 -25.78 1.31
C PRO A 27 -5.70 -24.30 1.72
N CYS A 28 -5.13 -23.35 0.96
CA CYS A 28 -5.30 -21.92 1.22
C CYS A 28 -6.76 -21.48 1.06
N LEU A 29 -7.46 -21.95 0.03
CA LEU A 29 -8.87 -21.63 -0.19
C LEU A 29 -9.75 -22.17 0.94
N ILE A 30 -9.56 -23.44 1.32
CA ILE A 30 -10.31 -24.05 2.43
C ILE A 30 -10.08 -23.27 3.73
N ALA A 31 -8.82 -22.95 4.05
CA ALA A 31 -8.48 -22.20 5.26
C ALA A 31 -9.08 -20.79 5.25
N ALA A 32 -9.08 -20.10 4.11
CA ALA A 32 -9.65 -18.76 3.99
C ALA A 32 -11.17 -18.77 4.16
N LEU A 33 -11.88 -19.73 3.56
CA LEU A 33 -13.33 -19.90 3.72
C LEU A 33 -13.71 -20.24 5.17
N ILE A 34 -13.00 -21.19 5.79
CA ILE A 34 -13.24 -21.56 7.18
C ILE A 34 -12.98 -20.37 8.10
N GLY A 35 -11.90 -19.60 7.85
CA GLY A 35 -11.59 -18.40 8.62
C GLY A 35 -12.70 -17.35 8.54
N ASP A 36 -13.19 -17.07 7.33
CA ASP A 36 -14.28 -16.13 7.08
C ASP A 36 -15.59 -16.56 7.76
N TRP A 37 -15.99 -17.83 7.56
CA TRP A 37 -17.20 -18.38 8.19
C TRP A 37 -17.10 -18.42 9.71
N SER A 38 -15.91 -18.64 10.26
CA SER A 38 -15.70 -18.59 11.71
C SER A 38 -15.93 -17.19 12.27
N CYS A 39 -15.50 -16.14 11.55
CA CYS A 39 -15.80 -14.75 11.92
C CYS A 39 -17.30 -14.46 11.88
N HIS A 40 -17.99 -14.89 10.82
CA HIS A 40 -19.45 -14.73 10.72
C HIS A 40 -20.20 -15.52 11.80
N ALA A 41 -19.74 -16.74 12.14
CA ALA A 41 -20.32 -17.53 13.23
C ALA A 41 -20.21 -16.84 14.60
N TRP A 42 -19.24 -15.93 14.77
CA TRP A 42 -19.08 -15.09 15.95
C TRP A 42 -19.79 -13.73 15.84
N GLY A 43 -20.59 -13.51 14.79
CA GLY A 43 -21.35 -12.26 14.60
C GLY A 43 -20.49 -11.07 14.20
N ILE A 44 -19.29 -11.29 13.67
CA ILE A 44 -18.44 -10.21 13.16
C ILE A 44 -18.92 -9.84 11.77
N GLU A 45 -19.40 -8.61 11.62
CA GLU A 45 -19.77 -8.03 10.33
C GLU A 45 -18.61 -7.24 9.71
N HIS A 46 -18.62 -7.14 8.39
CA HIS A 46 -17.64 -6.38 7.62
C HIS A 46 -18.28 -5.13 7.01
N THR A 47 -17.52 -4.03 6.97
CA THR A 47 -17.98 -2.77 6.38
C THR A 47 -18.33 -2.99 4.91
N LEU A 48 -19.58 -2.70 4.56
CA LEU A 48 -20.04 -2.74 3.18
C LEU A 48 -19.66 -1.45 2.48
N TYR A 49 -18.95 -1.59 1.36
CA TYR A 49 -18.61 -0.47 0.48
C TYR A 49 -19.46 -0.57 -0.77
N THR A 50 -20.18 0.50 -1.11
CA THR A 50 -21.02 0.55 -2.31
C THR A 50 -20.42 1.51 -3.31
N VAL A 51 -20.18 1.00 -4.53
CA VAL A 51 -19.86 1.83 -5.69
C VAL A 51 -21.14 1.96 -6.50
N HIS A 52 -21.63 3.19 -6.64
CA HIS A 52 -22.87 3.52 -7.34
C HIS A 52 -22.63 3.90 -8.80
N PHE A 53 -21.37 4.17 -9.17
CA PHE A 53 -20.99 4.40 -10.55
C PHE A 53 -21.47 3.26 -11.46
N GLN A 54 -22.20 3.63 -12.50
CA GLN A 54 -22.60 2.72 -13.57
C GLN A 54 -21.81 3.06 -14.82
N ALA A 55 -21.12 2.07 -15.39
CA ALA A 55 -20.36 2.31 -16.61
C ALA A 55 -21.29 2.77 -17.75
N PRO A 56 -20.91 3.78 -18.56
CA PRO A 56 -21.70 4.18 -19.71
C PRO A 56 -21.95 2.98 -20.63
N GLY A 57 -23.21 2.76 -21.02
CA GLY A 57 -23.69 1.59 -21.79
C GLY A 57 -23.16 1.49 -23.23
N GLY A 58 -21.84 1.35 -23.39
CA GLY A 58 -21.20 1.02 -24.66
C GLY A 58 -21.23 -0.48 -24.93
N LYS A 59 -20.93 -0.89 -26.18
CA LYS A 59 -20.92 -2.30 -26.64
C LYS A 59 -20.06 -3.25 -25.78
N TYR A 60 -19.15 -2.73 -24.97
CA TYR A 60 -18.24 -3.49 -24.11
C TYR A 60 -18.35 -3.14 -22.62
N GLY A 61 -19.29 -2.26 -22.22
CA GLY A 61 -19.42 -1.82 -20.82
C GLY A 61 -18.18 -1.07 -20.26
N LEU A 62 -17.31 -0.55 -21.13
CA LEU A 62 -16.07 0.15 -20.76
C LEU A 62 -15.99 1.50 -21.45
N ASP A 63 -15.55 2.51 -20.70
CA ASP A 63 -15.20 3.83 -21.20
C ASP A 63 -13.67 3.92 -21.34
N PRO A 64 -13.14 3.98 -22.57
CA PRO A 64 -11.69 4.06 -22.82
C PRO A 64 -11.03 5.28 -22.16
N LEU A 65 -11.74 6.42 -22.09
CA LEU A 65 -11.19 7.62 -21.47
C LEU A 65 -11.06 7.43 -19.96
N LEU A 66 -12.07 6.84 -19.32
CA LEU A 66 -12.02 6.48 -17.92
C LEU A 66 -10.86 5.50 -17.66
N LEU A 67 -10.67 4.50 -18.53
CA LEU A 67 -9.57 3.54 -18.40
C LEU A 67 -8.18 4.21 -18.42
N ILE A 68 -7.99 5.23 -19.28
CA ILE A 68 -6.76 6.03 -19.31
C ILE A 68 -6.59 6.81 -18.00
N LYS A 69 -7.65 7.45 -17.49
CA LYS A 69 -7.61 8.16 -16.20
C LYS A 69 -7.26 7.21 -15.05
N VAL A 70 -7.82 5.99 -15.07
CA VAL A 70 -7.53 4.94 -14.09
C VAL A 70 -6.07 4.48 -14.18
N ALA A 71 -5.51 4.31 -15.38
CA ALA A 71 -4.10 3.98 -15.54
C ALA A 71 -3.19 5.10 -14.98
N ILE A 72 -3.51 6.37 -15.26
CA ILE A 72 -2.78 7.53 -14.70
C ILE A 72 -2.86 7.53 -13.16
N ALA A 73 -4.05 7.30 -12.59
CA ALA A 73 -4.22 7.19 -11.15
C ALA A 73 -3.44 5.99 -10.57
N GLY A 74 -3.40 4.85 -11.29
CA GLY A 74 -2.60 3.68 -10.96
C GLY A 74 -1.12 3.99 -10.81
N VAL A 75 -0.55 4.84 -11.68
CA VAL A 75 0.83 5.31 -11.53
C VAL A 75 1.01 6.06 -10.21
N ALA A 76 0.11 7.00 -9.90
CA ALA A 76 0.15 7.76 -8.65
C ALA A 76 0.01 6.85 -7.42
N PHE A 77 -0.91 5.88 -7.45
CA PHE A 77 -1.07 4.88 -6.40
C PHE A 77 0.22 4.09 -6.16
N GLY A 78 0.87 3.60 -7.22
CA GLY A 78 2.14 2.87 -7.13
C GLY A 78 3.28 3.71 -6.57
N LEU A 79 3.39 4.99 -6.97
CA LEU A 79 4.38 5.91 -6.43
C LEU A 79 4.15 6.18 -4.94
N VAL A 80 2.90 6.28 -4.50
CA VAL A 80 2.56 6.45 -3.08
C VAL A 80 2.83 5.18 -2.28
N SER A 81 2.59 3.99 -2.84
CA SER A 81 3.02 2.71 -2.24
C SER A 81 4.53 2.65 -2.03
N LEU A 82 5.31 3.10 -3.02
CA LEU A 82 6.76 3.19 -2.95
C LEU A 82 7.20 4.20 -1.88
N LEU A 83 6.59 5.39 -1.86
CA LEU A 83 6.86 6.43 -0.87
C LEU A 83 6.63 5.91 0.56
N PHE A 84 5.48 5.27 0.81
CA PHE A 84 5.14 4.72 2.11
C PHE A 84 6.16 3.67 2.56
N SER A 85 6.42 2.68 1.71
CA SER A 85 7.34 1.57 2.01
C SER A 85 8.75 2.10 2.29
N GLU A 86 9.27 3.00 1.46
CA GLU A 86 10.59 3.59 1.65
C GLU A 86 10.67 4.47 2.89
N ALA A 87 9.67 5.31 3.15
CA ALA A 87 9.66 6.20 4.30
C ALA A 87 9.67 5.39 5.61
N GLN A 88 8.84 4.35 5.69
CA GLN A 88 8.81 3.45 6.85
C GLN A 88 10.15 2.74 7.05
N HIS A 89 10.71 2.09 6.02
CA HIS A 89 11.97 1.35 6.17
C HIS A 89 13.13 2.26 6.57
N ARG A 90 13.22 3.44 5.97
CA ARG A 90 14.27 4.43 6.26
C ARG A 90 14.13 5.01 7.66
N LEU A 91 12.92 5.38 8.07
CA LEU A 91 12.70 5.94 9.40
C LEU A 91 12.89 4.87 10.48
N SER A 92 12.40 3.63 10.27
CA SER A 92 12.64 2.52 11.20
C SER A 92 14.12 2.21 11.37
N ALA A 93 14.90 2.19 10.27
CA ALA A 93 16.35 1.97 10.33
C ALA A 93 17.06 3.13 11.05
N THR A 94 16.65 4.37 10.79
CA THR A 94 17.21 5.56 11.42
C THR A 94 16.93 5.59 12.92
N LEU A 95 15.70 5.29 13.35
CA LEU A 95 15.33 5.21 14.75
C LEU A 95 16.07 4.08 15.49
N LYS A 96 16.25 2.92 14.85
CA LYS A 96 17.06 1.82 15.43
C LYS A 96 18.53 2.22 15.62
N ARG A 97 19.07 3.03 14.70
CA ARG A 97 20.45 3.52 14.78
C ARG A 97 20.63 4.61 15.83
N LEU A 98 19.70 5.56 15.90
CA LEU A 98 19.76 6.69 16.85
C LEU A 98 19.37 6.28 18.27
N VAL A 99 18.45 5.32 18.41
CA VAL A 99 17.90 4.87 19.70
C VAL A 99 18.02 3.34 19.81
N PRO A 100 19.19 2.83 20.20
CA PRO A 100 19.43 1.39 20.31
C PRO A 100 18.50 0.71 21.31
N TYR A 101 18.21 1.37 22.44
CA TYR A 101 17.33 0.85 23.48
C TYR A 101 15.88 0.74 22.98
N GLY A 102 15.42 -0.51 22.80
CA GLY A 102 14.14 -0.84 22.18
C GLY A 102 12.93 -0.16 22.81
N PRO A 103 12.73 -0.23 24.14
CA PRO A 103 11.57 0.36 24.82
C PRO A 103 11.46 1.89 24.70
N LEU A 104 12.56 2.60 24.46
CA LEU A 104 12.54 4.04 24.29
C LEU A 104 11.99 4.47 22.92
N ARG A 105 12.03 3.61 21.90
CA ARG A 105 11.54 3.97 20.56
C ARG A 105 10.02 4.20 20.53
N PRO A 106 9.16 3.32 21.09
CA PRO A 106 7.73 3.59 21.20
C PRO A 106 7.41 4.81 22.06
N LEU A 107 8.18 5.08 23.13
CA LEU A 107 7.99 6.27 23.97
C LEU A 107 8.18 7.55 23.15
N LEU A 108 9.31 7.66 22.43
CA LEU A 108 9.59 8.81 21.56
C LEU A 108 8.59 8.91 20.40
N GLY A 109 8.18 7.77 19.83
CA GLY A 109 7.14 7.73 18.81
C GLY A 109 5.79 8.24 19.33
N GLY A 110 5.40 7.84 20.53
CA GLY A 110 4.18 8.32 21.18
C GLY A 110 4.21 9.83 21.42
N LEU A 111 5.33 10.35 21.94
CA LEU A 111 5.53 11.80 22.10
C LEU A 111 5.49 12.53 20.76
N ALA A 112 6.08 11.96 19.70
CA ALA A 112 6.02 12.53 18.36
C ALA A 112 4.58 12.55 17.81
N ILE A 113 3.80 11.47 17.99
CA ILE A 113 2.39 11.43 17.58
C ILE A 113 1.56 12.44 18.36
N ILE A 114 1.76 12.57 19.67
CA ILE A 114 1.12 13.62 20.49
C ILE A 114 1.48 15.00 19.94
N GLY A 115 2.75 15.24 19.63
CA GLY A 115 3.22 16.47 19.01
C GLY A 115 2.54 16.74 17.66
N LEU A 116 2.37 15.73 16.81
CA LEU A 116 1.66 15.86 15.53
C LEU A 116 0.17 16.18 15.71
N VAL A 117 -0.50 15.57 16.71
CA VAL A 117 -1.89 15.88 17.04
C VAL A 117 -2.04 17.36 17.42
N TYR A 118 -1.15 17.89 18.26
CA TYR A 118 -1.17 19.30 18.64
C TYR A 118 -0.70 20.23 17.50
N LEU A 119 0.19 19.78 16.63
CA LEU A 119 0.63 20.59 15.48
C LEU A 119 -0.48 20.78 14.45
N PHE A 120 -1.18 19.70 14.10
CA PHE A 120 -2.27 19.73 13.12
C PHE A 120 -3.65 19.98 13.73
N GLN A 121 -3.74 20.11 15.06
CA GLN A 121 -4.98 20.33 15.81
C GLN A 121 -6.08 19.31 15.46
N THR A 122 -5.71 18.07 15.19
CA THR A 122 -6.63 17.01 14.78
C THR A 122 -6.21 15.64 15.27
N ARG A 123 -7.21 14.80 15.53
CA ARG A 123 -7.06 13.38 15.91
C ARG A 123 -7.51 12.43 14.80
N ALA A 124 -7.99 12.95 13.67
CA ALA A 124 -8.59 12.18 12.59
C ALA A 124 -7.68 11.08 12.01
N TYR A 125 -6.36 11.31 12.04
CA TYR A 125 -5.38 10.39 11.46
C TYR A 125 -4.88 9.32 12.44
N LEU A 126 -5.38 9.31 13.67
CA LEU A 126 -5.12 8.23 14.63
C LEU A 126 -5.90 6.95 14.25
N GLY A 127 -5.48 5.82 14.81
CA GLY A 127 -6.16 4.52 14.61
C GLY A 127 -6.18 4.05 13.16
N LEU A 128 -7.13 3.17 12.84
CA LEU A 128 -7.23 2.51 11.54
C LEU A 128 -7.78 3.41 10.42
N GLY A 129 -8.56 4.45 10.77
CA GLY A 129 -9.25 5.31 9.80
C GLY A 129 -10.59 4.77 9.31
N VAL A 130 -11.11 3.69 9.91
CA VAL A 130 -12.43 3.11 9.60
C VAL A 130 -13.56 3.88 10.31
N TRP A 131 -13.30 4.40 11.51
CA TRP A 131 -14.28 5.09 12.35
C TRP A 131 -13.62 6.26 13.09
N SER A 132 -14.39 7.32 13.34
CA SER A 132 -14.03 8.43 14.21
C SER A 132 -15.22 8.85 15.08
N PRO A 133 -14.99 9.28 16.33
CA PRO A 133 -16.05 9.89 17.15
C PRO A 133 -16.57 11.23 16.57
N ASN A 134 -15.80 11.88 15.69
CA ASN A 134 -16.22 13.11 15.02
C ASN A 134 -16.71 12.80 13.60
N PRO A 135 -17.99 13.03 13.27
CA PRO A 135 -18.54 12.80 11.93
C PRO A 135 -17.92 13.67 10.82
N ALA A 136 -17.22 14.74 11.19
CA ALA A 136 -16.49 15.59 10.25
C ALA A 136 -15.15 14.97 9.81
N ASP A 137 -14.61 14.01 10.56
CA ASP A 137 -13.28 13.47 10.29
C ASP A 137 -13.27 12.58 9.04
N PRO A 138 -12.15 12.59 8.29
CA PRO A 138 -11.95 11.67 7.18
C PRO A 138 -11.97 10.22 7.69
N THR A 139 -12.75 9.38 7.01
CA THR A 139 -12.79 7.93 7.19
C THR A 139 -12.78 7.25 5.83
N ILE A 140 -12.40 5.98 5.78
CA ILE A 140 -12.41 5.20 4.53
C ILE A 140 -13.76 5.33 3.81
N LEU A 141 -14.87 5.10 4.53
CA LEU A 141 -16.21 5.19 3.97
C LEU A 141 -16.56 6.61 3.50
N GLY A 142 -16.11 7.63 4.25
CA GLY A 142 -16.33 9.04 3.88
C GLY A 142 -15.74 9.42 2.52
N PHE A 143 -14.67 8.76 2.07
CA PHE A 143 -14.06 9.03 0.76
C PHE A 143 -14.87 8.52 -0.44
N PHE A 144 -15.85 7.65 -0.22
CA PHE A 144 -16.74 7.17 -1.29
C PHE A 144 -17.84 8.19 -1.62
N SER A 145 -18.11 9.17 -0.75
CA SER A 145 -19.05 10.26 -1.05
C SER A 145 -18.35 11.39 -1.82
N ALA A 146 -19.06 11.96 -2.79
CA ALA A 146 -18.63 13.16 -3.52
C ALA A 146 -19.00 14.48 -2.80
N ASP A 147 -19.73 14.42 -1.69
CA ASP A 147 -20.27 15.60 -0.99
C ASP A 147 -19.19 16.41 -0.26
N ARG A 148 -18.01 15.83 -0.08
CA ARG A 148 -16.88 16.45 0.60
C ARG A 148 -15.69 16.43 -0.33
N ILE A 149 -14.90 17.50 -0.29
CA ILE A 149 -13.63 17.58 -1.01
C ILE A 149 -12.52 17.29 -0.01
N ASP A 150 -11.80 16.19 -0.22
CA ASP A 150 -10.57 15.87 0.50
C ASP A 150 -9.38 15.77 -0.45
N SER A 151 -8.31 16.52 -0.19
CA SER A 151 -7.12 16.54 -1.06
C SER A 151 -5.84 16.08 -0.35
N TRP A 152 -5.83 16.03 0.98
CA TRP A 152 -4.60 15.95 1.77
C TRP A 152 -4.60 14.85 2.83
N SER A 153 -5.75 14.20 3.11
CA SER A 153 -5.83 13.18 4.15
C SER A 153 -4.91 12.00 3.90
N TRP A 154 -4.67 11.64 2.64
CA TRP A 154 -3.73 10.57 2.26
C TRP A 154 -2.31 10.86 2.77
N LEU A 155 -1.83 12.09 2.62
CA LEU A 155 -0.46 12.47 3.00
C LEU A 155 -0.30 12.55 4.52
N LEU A 156 -1.31 13.11 5.21
CA LEU A 156 -1.32 13.16 6.67
C LEU A 156 -1.40 11.75 7.27
N LYS A 157 -2.21 10.86 6.69
CA LYS A 157 -2.24 9.46 7.14
C LYS A 157 -0.90 8.75 6.92
N ILE A 158 -0.19 8.99 5.81
CA ILE A 158 1.17 8.49 5.62
C ILE A 158 2.07 8.95 6.77
N LEU A 159 2.10 10.26 7.07
CA LEU A 159 2.95 10.82 8.10
C LEU A 159 2.71 10.15 9.47
N PHE A 160 1.46 10.13 9.92
CA PHE A 160 1.10 9.54 11.22
C PHE A 160 1.40 8.04 11.28
N THR A 161 1.10 7.31 10.21
CA THR A 161 1.29 5.86 10.15
C THR A 161 2.77 5.50 10.12
N VAL A 162 3.56 6.17 9.27
CA VAL A 162 5.01 5.94 9.14
C VAL A 162 5.73 6.23 10.46
N VAL A 163 5.39 7.33 11.15
CA VAL A 163 5.96 7.64 12.47
C VAL A 163 5.60 6.56 13.50
N THR A 164 4.33 6.16 13.56
CA THR A 164 3.83 5.15 14.50
C THR A 164 4.54 3.80 14.31
N LEU A 165 4.55 3.28 13.08
CA LEU A 165 5.13 1.97 12.79
C LEU A 165 6.65 1.96 12.91
N SER A 166 7.31 3.03 12.45
CA SER A 166 8.77 3.13 12.53
C SER A 166 9.29 3.21 13.96
N ALA A 167 8.51 3.79 14.87
CA ALA A 167 8.79 3.82 16.31
C ALA A 167 8.63 2.46 17.00
N GLY A 168 8.01 1.48 16.33
CA GLY A 168 7.88 0.11 16.83
C GLY A 168 6.55 -0.22 17.50
N PHE A 169 5.52 0.62 17.33
CA PHE A 169 4.16 0.23 17.71
C PHE A 169 3.72 -1.00 16.92
N LYS A 170 3.07 -1.94 17.62
CA LYS A 170 2.55 -3.17 17.01
C LYS A 170 1.16 -2.90 16.44
N GLY A 171 0.98 -3.25 15.18
CA GLY A 171 -0.26 -3.09 14.42
C GLY A 171 -0.02 -3.45 12.96
N GLY A 172 -1.10 -3.74 12.23
CA GLY A 172 -1.04 -3.97 10.78
C GLY A 172 -0.99 -2.66 10.00
N GLU A 173 -0.25 -2.67 8.88
CA GLU A 173 -0.11 -1.51 7.98
C GLU A 173 -1.19 -1.49 6.89
N VAL A 174 -1.91 -2.61 6.74
CA VAL A 174 -2.89 -2.86 5.67
C VAL A 174 -4.05 -1.87 5.69
N THR A 175 -4.76 -1.73 6.81
CA THR A 175 -5.92 -0.80 6.88
C THR A 175 -5.52 0.66 6.72
N PRO A 176 -4.40 1.15 7.31
CA PRO A 176 -3.88 2.47 6.96
C PRO A 176 -3.58 2.65 5.47
N LEU A 177 -3.05 1.64 4.77
CA LEU A 177 -2.84 1.71 3.32
C LEU A 177 -4.17 1.80 2.54
N PHE A 178 -5.22 1.11 2.99
CA PHE A 178 -6.56 1.27 2.45
C PHE A 178 -7.09 2.70 2.60
N PHE A 179 -6.89 3.30 3.77
CA PHE A 179 -7.24 4.71 3.99
C PHE A 179 -6.45 5.64 3.07
N ILE A 180 -5.13 5.48 3.01
CA ILE A 180 -4.26 6.31 2.17
C ILE A 180 -4.70 6.18 0.70
N GLY A 181 -4.99 4.96 0.27
CA GLY A 181 -5.49 4.66 -1.07
C GLY A 181 -6.83 5.31 -1.38
N ALA A 182 -7.84 5.11 -0.53
CA ALA A 182 -9.16 5.69 -0.71
C ALA A 182 -9.12 7.22 -0.73
N ALA A 183 -8.36 7.83 0.20
CA ALA A 183 -8.17 9.28 0.27
C ALA A 183 -7.48 9.84 -0.98
N LEU A 184 -6.44 9.16 -1.48
CA LEU A 184 -5.73 9.56 -2.70
C LEU A 184 -6.62 9.38 -3.94
N GLY A 185 -7.37 8.28 -4.00
CA GLY A 185 -8.35 8.04 -5.06
C GLY A 185 -9.40 9.15 -5.12
N HIS A 186 -9.99 9.48 -3.98
CA HIS A 186 -10.92 10.60 -3.84
C HIS A 186 -10.29 11.94 -4.30
N ALA A 187 -9.06 12.26 -3.88
CA ALA A 187 -8.39 13.47 -4.32
C ALA A 187 -8.16 13.49 -5.86
N LEU A 188 -7.77 12.35 -6.43
CA LEU A 188 -7.53 12.21 -7.87
C LEU A 188 -8.82 12.20 -8.70
N SER A 189 -9.96 11.78 -8.13
CA SER A 189 -11.25 11.82 -8.83
C SER A 189 -11.64 13.26 -9.17
N GLY A 190 -11.46 14.18 -8.22
CA GLY A 190 -11.70 15.61 -8.43
C GLY A 190 -10.77 16.21 -9.48
N LEU A 191 -9.48 15.83 -9.45
CA LEU A 191 -8.48 16.33 -10.41
C LEU A 191 -8.69 15.79 -11.83
N LEU A 192 -9.02 14.51 -11.97
CA LEU A 192 -9.18 13.84 -13.26
C LEU A 192 -10.63 13.90 -13.79
N GLY A 193 -11.56 14.46 -13.02
CA GLY A 193 -12.99 14.47 -13.34
C GLY A 193 -13.52 13.05 -13.51
N GLY A 194 -13.23 12.17 -12.55
CA GLY A 194 -13.69 10.78 -12.51
C GLY A 194 -14.74 10.55 -11.40
N PRO A 195 -15.45 9.41 -11.42
CA PRO A 195 -16.41 9.08 -10.37
C PRO A 195 -15.71 8.84 -9.03
N THR A 196 -16.09 9.60 -7.99
CA THR A 196 -15.38 9.62 -6.70
C THR A 196 -15.39 8.29 -5.96
N ASP A 197 -16.54 7.63 -5.91
CA ASP A 197 -16.73 6.32 -5.31
C ASP A 197 -15.86 5.25 -5.99
N LEU A 198 -15.84 5.21 -7.32
CA LEU A 198 -14.99 4.30 -8.09
C LEU A 198 -13.51 4.60 -7.81
N PHE A 199 -13.07 5.84 -7.89
CA PHE A 199 -11.66 6.18 -7.68
C PHE A 199 -11.19 5.91 -6.25
N ALA A 200 -12.03 6.13 -5.24
CA ALA A 200 -11.75 5.74 -3.86
C ALA A 200 -11.58 4.22 -3.74
N ALA A 201 -12.48 3.44 -4.36
CA ALA A 201 -12.37 1.98 -4.42
C ALA A 201 -11.06 1.51 -5.11
N LEU A 202 -10.73 2.12 -6.26
CA LEU A 202 -9.50 1.81 -7.01
C LEU A 202 -8.25 2.11 -6.17
N GLY A 203 -8.19 3.29 -5.54
CA GLY A 203 -7.07 3.69 -4.70
C GLY A 203 -6.89 2.77 -3.49
N PHE A 204 -8.00 2.41 -2.82
CA PHE A 204 -8.03 1.48 -1.68
C PHE A 204 -7.24 0.21 -1.98
N VAL A 205 -7.53 -0.45 -3.11
CA VAL A 205 -6.91 -1.73 -3.45
C VAL A 205 -5.57 -1.57 -4.17
N ALA A 206 -5.41 -0.56 -5.02
CA ALA A 206 -4.21 -0.38 -5.83
C ALA A 206 -3.00 0.08 -5.00
N VAL A 207 -3.18 0.95 -4.00
CA VAL A 207 -2.07 1.35 -3.11
C VAL A 207 -1.58 0.14 -2.31
N PHE A 208 -2.49 -0.73 -1.85
CA PHE A 208 -2.10 -1.97 -1.20
C PHE A 208 -1.43 -2.95 -2.18
N ALA A 209 -1.95 -3.10 -3.40
CA ALA A 209 -1.35 -3.92 -4.46
C ALA A 209 0.11 -3.53 -4.74
N GLY A 210 0.38 -2.23 -4.85
CA GLY A 210 1.73 -1.70 -5.03
C GLY A 210 2.63 -1.94 -3.83
N ALA A 211 2.11 -1.79 -2.61
CA ALA A 211 2.89 -1.88 -1.37
C ALA A 211 3.19 -3.34 -0.97
N ALA A 212 2.24 -4.24 -1.18
CA ALA A 212 2.35 -5.67 -0.87
C ALA A 212 2.88 -6.50 -2.04
N ASN A 213 3.02 -5.92 -3.24
CA ASN A 213 3.43 -6.62 -4.46
C ASN A 213 2.49 -7.76 -4.89
N THR A 214 1.18 -7.59 -4.66
CA THR A 214 0.14 -8.63 -4.87
C THR A 214 -1.02 -8.14 -5.75
N PRO A 215 -0.79 -7.83 -7.05
CA PRO A 215 -1.82 -7.27 -7.92
C PRO A 215 -3.00 -8.22 -8.18
N LEU A 216 -2.79 -9.54 -8.23
CA LEU A 216 -3.89 -10.50 -8.45
C LEU A 216 -4.79 -10.58 -7.22
N ALA A 217 -4.20 -10.76 -6.04
CA ALA A 217 -4.96 -10.82 -4.80
C ALA A 217 -5.73 -9.52 -4.54
N CYS A 218 -5.13 -8.36 -4.81
CA CYS A 218 -5.81 -7.07 -4.63
C CYS A 218 -6.91 -6.82 -5.66
N THR A 219 -6.79 -7.39 -6.87
CA THR A 219 -7.87 -7.36 -7.86
C THR A 219 -9.07 -8.16 -7.36
N LEU A 220 -8.84 -9.38 -6.87
CA LEU A 220 -9.90 -10.22 -6.30
C LEU A 220 -10.51 -9.59 -5.04
N MET A 221 -9.67 -8.95 -4.21
CA MET A 221 -10.15 -8.20 -3.06
C MET A 221 -11.11 -7.07 -3.47
N GLY A 222 -10.77 -6.33 -4.53
CA GLY A 222 -11.67 -5.30 -5.07
C GLY A 222 -13.00 -5.87 -5.56
N ILE A 223 -12.98 -7.06 -6.18
CA ILE A 223 -14.21 -7.74 -6.62
C ILE A 223 -15.07 -8.16 -5.42
N GLU A 224 -14.48 -8.74 -4.37
CA GLU A 224 -15.22 -9.16 -3.17
C GLU A 224 -15.74 -7.97 -2.36
N LEU A 225 -15.03 -6.83 -2.33
CA LEU A 225 -15.42 -5.65 -1.55
C LEU A 225 -16.37 -4.71 -2.28
N PHE A 226 -16.22 -4.54 -3.60
CA PHE A 226 -16.92 -3.50 -4.38
C PHE A 226 -17.79 -4.06 -5.50
N GLY A 227 -17.79 -5.38 -5.70
CA GLY A 227 -18.52 -6.05 -6.78
C GLY A 227 -17.69 -6.24 -8.06
N GLY A 228 -18.13 -7.19 -8.90
CA GLY A 228 -17.42 -7.60 -10.11
C GLY A 228 -17.59 -6.68 -11.32
N GLU A 229 -18.48 -5.68 -11.27
CA GLU A 229 -18.79 -4.81 -12.41
C GLU A 229 -17.56 -4.02 -12.89
N HIS A 230 -16.70 -3.58 -11.97
CA HIS A 230 -15.55 -2.71 -12.28
C HIS A 230 -14.22 -3.46 -12.34
N THR A 231 -14.26 -4.79 -12.51
CA THR A 231 -13.07 -5.67 -12.48
C THR A 231 -11.94 -5.17 -13.37
N VAL A 232 -12.24 -4.68 -14.58
CA VAL A 232 -11.23 -4.21 -15.53
C VAL A 232 -10.52 -2.95 -15.01
N TYR A 233 -11.27 -1.97 -14.47
CA TYR A 233 -10.68 -0.77 -13.88
C TYR A 233 -9.83 -1.11 -12.66
N ILE A 234 -10.34 -2.00 -11.79
CA ILE A 234 -9.62 -2.48 -10.61
C ILE A 234 -8.30 -3.14 -11.01
N ALA A 235 -8.33 -4.06 -11.97
CA ALA A 235 -7.14 -4.74 -12.47
C ALA A 235 -6.13 -3.73 -13.02
N VAL A 236 -6.55 -2.80 -13.90
CA VAL A 236 -5.65 -1.79 -14.46
C VAL A 236 -5.01 -0.93 -13.37
N ALA A 237 -5.78 -0.49 -12.37
CA ALA A 237 -5.23 0.27 -11.24
C ALA A 237 -4.20 -0.55 -10.44
N CYS A 238 -4.55 -1.78 -10.05
CA CYS A 238 -3.69 -2.67 -9.27
C CYS A 238 -2.39 -3.03 -9.99
N PHE A 239 -2.47 -3.43 -11.26
CA PHE A 239 -1.29 -3.82 -12.05
C PHE A 239 -0.40 -2.62 -12.37
N THR A 240 -0.99 -1.45 -12.68
CA THR A 240 -0.18 -0.24 -12.90
C THR A 240 0.51 0.19 -11.61
N ALA A 241 -0.19 0.18 -10.47
CA ALA A 241 0.41 0.50 -9.17
C ALA A 241 1.51 -0.50 -8.80
N TYR A 242 1.30 -1.79 -9.05
CA TYR A 242 2.31 -2.84 -8.89
C TYR A 242 3.57 -2.57 -9.73
N LEU A 243 3.43 -2.21 -11.00
CA LEU A 243 4.59 -1.92 -11.85
C LEU A 243 5.33 -0.67 -11.37
N CYS A 244 4.60 0.40 -11.06
CA CYS A 244 5.16 1.69 -10.66
C CYS A 244 5.74 1.72 -9.24
N SER A 245 5.34 0.81 -8.35
CA SER A 245 5.97 0.67 -7.02
C SER A 245 7.38 0.08 -7.07
N GLY A 246 7.77 -0.50 -8.22
CA GLY A 246 9.07 -1.14 -8.40
C GLY A 246 9.27 -2.33 -7.46
N HIS A 247 10.51 -2.62 -7.07
CA HIS A 247 10.85 -3.75 -6.20
C HIS A 247 10.83 -3.40 -4.70
N SER A 248 10.26 -2.26 -4.31
CA SER A 248 10.04 -1.94 -2.89
C SER A 248 8.72 -2.52 -2.44
N GLY A 249 8.56 -2.67 -1.13
CA GLY A 249 7.33 -3.16 -0.53
C GLY A 249 7.42 -3.16 0.98
N ILE A 250 6.28 -3.33 1.64
CA ILE A 250 6.19 -3.34 3.11
C ILE A 250 6.80 -4.62 3.72
N TYR A 251 6.84 -5.71 2.95
CA TYR A 251 7.39 -6.99 3.38
C TYR A 251 8.80 -7.23 2.81
N LEU A 252 9.84 -6.86 3.55
CA LEU A 252 11.23 -7.06 3.12
C LEU A 252 11.66 -8.55 3.01
N SER A 253 10.85 -9.47 3.53
CA SER A 253 11.08 -10.92 3.47
C SER A 253 10.58 -11.57 2.18
N GLN A 254 9.80 -10.86 1.36
CA GLN A 254 9.36 -11.38 0.06
C GLN A 254 10.57 -11.70 -0.80
N ARG A 255 10.48 -12.77 -1.59
CA ARG A 255 11.51 -13.13 -2.56
C ARG A 255 11.19 -12.56 -3.93
N LEU A 256 12.20 -12.14 -4.67
CA LEU A 256 12.05 -11.68 -6.04
C LEU A 256 12.17 -12.88 -6.99
N GLY A 257 11.03 -13.40 -7.46
CA GLY A 257 11.00 -14.49 -8.43
C GLY A 257 11.15 -13.98 -9.87
N VAL A 258 10.25 -13.11 -10.30
CA VAL A 258 10.28 -12.47 -11.61
C VAL A 258 10.42 -10.96 -11.44
N PRO A 259 11.47 -10.32 -12.01
CA PRO A 259 11.64 -8.88 -11.92
C PRO A 259 10.56 -8.14 -12.70
N LYS A 260 10.10 -7.01 -12.16
CA LYS A 260 9.08 -6.15 -12.79
C LYS A 260 9.62 -5.36 -13.99
N THR A 261 10.93 -5.17 -14.05
CA THR A 261 11.63 -4.44 -15.12
C THR A 261 12.87 -5.22 -15.54
N ALA A 262 13.13 -5.28 -16.86
CA ALA A 262 14.22 -6.05 -17.45
C ALA A 262 15.63 -5.61 -17.01
N ASP A 263 15.76 -4.39 -16.47
CA ASP A 263 17.02 -3.77 -16.08
C ASP A 263 17.60 -4.32 -14.75
N VAL A 264 16.83 -5.12 -14.01
CA VAL A 264 17.29 -5.72 -12.74
C VAL A 264 17.92 -7.09 -13.02
N GLN A 265 19.23 -7.10 -13.26
CA GLN A 265 20.04 -8.32 -13.24
C GLN A 265 20.32 -8.74 -11.79
N SER A 266 19.30 -9.21 -11.08
CA SER A 266 19.48 -9.82 -9.75
C SER A 266 19.50 -11.35 -9.86
N PRO A 267 20.33 -12.04 -9.06
CA PRO A 267 20.19 -13.48 -8.87
C PRO A 267 18.73 -13.84 -8.53
N PRO A 268 18.20 -14.96 -9.06
CA PRO A 268 16.82 -15.36 -8.81
C PRO A 268 16.57 -15.60 -7.30
N ASP A 269 15.35 -15.33 -6.85
CA ASP A 269 14.82 -15.64 -5.51
C ASP A 269 15.51 -14.93 -4.32
N LEU A 270 16.24 -13.83 -4.57
CA LEU A 270 16.76 -12.97 -3.49
C LEU A 270 15.62 -12.31 -2.70
N ALA A 271 15.79 -12.18 -1.39
CA ALA A 271 14.85 -11.43 -0.57
C ALA A 271 14.89 -9.93 -0.92
N LEU A 272 13.76 -9.23 -0.87
CA LEU A 272 13.68 -7.78 -1.16
C LEU A 272 14.64 -6.96 -0.28
N ARG A 273 14.92 -7.41 0.95
CA ARG A 273 15.97 -6.84 1.80
C ARG A 273 17.34 -6.82 1.11
N GLN A 274 17.74 -7.93 0.51
CA GLN A 274 19.04 -8.09 -0.15
C GLN A 274 19.07 -7.27 -1.45
N VAL A 275 17.99 -7.29 -2.22
CA VAL A 275 17.84 -6.45 -3.43
C VAL A 275 18.02 -4.97 -3.10
N ARG A 276 17.44 -4.52 -1.98
CA ARG A 276 17.59 -3.15 -1.47
C ARG A 276 19.03 -2.83 -1.08
N GLU A 277 19.71 -3.72 -0.36
CA GLU A 277 21.11 -3.54 0.05
C GLU A 277 22.05 -3.41 -1.16
N LEU A 278 21.87 -4.26 -2.17
CA LEU A 278 22.61 -4.19 -3.44
C LEU A 278 22.38 -2.88 -4.19
N ARG A 279 21.14 -2.37 -4.19
CA ARG A 279 20.82 -1.08 -4.83
C ARG A 279 21.49 0.08 -4.13
N LEU A 280 21.51 0.07 -2.79
CA LEU A 280 22.15 1.11 -2.00
C LEU A 280 23.67 1.11 -2.16
N SER A 281 24.30 -0.06 -2.26
CA SER A 281 25.76 -0.19 -2.46
C SER A 281 26.21 0.16 -3.89
N ALA A 282 25.36 -0.04 -4.90
CA ALA A 282 25.64 0.33 -6.29
C ALA A 282 25.56 1.83 -6.59
N THR A 283 25.01 2.65 -5.66
CA THR A 283 25.00 4.11 -5.82
C THR A 283 26.42 4.65 -5.56
N PRO A 284 27.10 5.30 -6.52
CA PRO A 284 28.49 5.71 -6.31
C PRO A 284 28.55 6.74 -5.18
N SER A 285 29.28 6.43 -4.10
CA SER A 285 29.62 7.43 -3.10
C SER A 285 30.48 8.51 -3.76
N SER A 286 29.95 9.70 -3.95
CA SER A 286 30.69 10.88 -4.41
C SER A 286 31.65 11.38 -3.32
N ARG A 287 32.75 10.65 -3.09
CA ARG A 287 33.97 11.21 -2.48
C ARG A 287 35.20 10.57 -3.11
N PRO A 288 35.93 11.26 -4.00
CA PRO A 288 37.24 10.79 -4.41
C PRO A 288 38.18 10.92 -3.21
N SER A 289 38.62 9.79 -2.65
CA SER A 289 39.80 9.76 -1.80
C SER A 289 41.02 10.14 -2.66
N LYS A 290 41.66 11.27 -2.32
CA LYS A 290 42.94 11.64 -2.94
C LYS A 290 43.96 10.52 -2.71
N PRO A 291 44.75 10.12 -3.71
CA PRO A 291 45.86 9.20 -3.49
C PRO A 291 46.95 9.94 -2.70
N LEU A 292 47.29 9.43 -1.52
CA LEU A 292 48.52 9.79 -0.81
C LEU A 292 49.70 9.25 -1.63
N THR A 293 50.30 10.12 -2.45
CA THR A 293 51.59 9.87 -3.09
C THR A 293 52.66 9.67 -2.01
N LYS A 294 53.10 8.43 -1.82
CA LYS A 294 54.35 8.10 -1.12
C LYS A 294 55.51 8.69 -1.92
N LYS A 295 56.13 9.76 -1.41
CA LYS A 295 57.48 10.19 -1.84
C LYS A 295 58.47 9.17 -1.30
N VAL A 296 59.07 8.39 -2.19
CA VAL A 296 60.31 7.67 -1.94
C VAL A 296 61.46 8.67 -2.11
N ARG A 297 62.35 8.76 -1.13
CA ARG A 297 63.70 9.33 -1.23
C ARG A 297 64.67 8.39 -0.53
N PRO A 298 65.84 8.08 -1.09
CA PRO A 298 67.07 8.09 -0.34
C PRO A 298 67.55 9.52 -0.09
#